data_AF-B4ILP7-F1
#
_entry.id   AF-B4ILP7-F1
#
_cell.length_a   1.000
_cell.length_b   1.000
_cell.length_c   1.000
_cell.angle_alpha   90.00
_cell.angle_beta   90.00
_cell.angle_gamma   90.00
#
_symmetry.space_group_name_H-M   'P 1'
#
loop_
_entity.id
_entity.type
_entity.pdbx_description
1 polymer ?
#
loop_
_entity_poly.entity_id
_entity_poly.type
_entity_poly.pdbx_seq_one_letter_code
_entity_poly.pdbx_strand_id
1 'polypeptide(L)'
;PDKSPNEYEIQSLHLTGVLRELLLRFGDLATEKDRAVVTHAINLLTNISGSCLTELTLRCSNAELESHKEREQDNEKEKDTEDGAGAKPRECCSQCFEKRNVRSLDVLLRYLRQSLAQQEAEASSHELLSPVLTVLVKCARSDRVMRHYLRQEILPPLRDVSQRPEVGQELRNHLCRFLTLPAMILRDLSAELLFVLCKENVGRMIKYTGYGNAAGLFAKRGILDCRRVEGTDYSSDSEDSDTEEYKQQQQGINPVLGCVEPRSKSHLDDISEEQKEYEAMQLVNLIEQLRQGGIVKPAMIDKDGRPQPLEHILQLQEELPQQQLDQKRKT
;
A
#
# COMPACT_ATOMS: atom_id res chain seq x y z
N PRO A 1 -26.53 -11.16 -24.16
CA PRO A 1 -26.80 -12.61 -24.18
C PRO A 1 -26.70 -13.15 -22.75
N ASP A 2 -27.84 -13.16 -22.05
CA ASP A 2 -28.00 -13.79 -20.74
C ASP A 2 -27.75 -15.29 -20.89
N LYS A 3 -26.53 -15.72 -20.56
CA LYS A 3 -26.27 -17.13 -20.29
C LYS A 3 -26.88 -17.40 -18.92
N SER A 4 -27.94 -18.20 -18.88
CA SER A 4 -28.40 -18.83 -17.64
C SER A 4 -27.19 -19.39 -16.86
N PRO A 5 -27.09 -19.15 -15.55
CA PRO A 5 -25.95 -19.61 -14.77
C PRO A 5 -25.78 -21.11 -14.96
N ASN A 6 -24.54 -21.52 -15.23
CA ASN A 6 -24.20 -22.93 -15.41
C ASN A 6 -24.60 -23.69 -14.13
N GLU A 7 -25.04 -24.95 -14.22
CA GLU A 7 -25.45 -25.73 -13.04
C GLU A 7 -24.35 -25.75 -11.96
N TYR A 8 -23.08 -25.80 -12.39
CA TYR A 8 -21.90 -25.67 -11.54
C TYR A 8 -21.80 -24.33 -10.81
N GLU A 9 -22.24 -23.23 -11.42
CA GLU A 9 -22.24 -21.90 -10.81
C GLU A 9 -23.31 -21.80 -9.73
N ILE A 10 -24.51 -22.38 -9.97
CA ILE A 10 -25.58 -22.46 -8.96
C ILE A 10 -25.12 -23.29 -7.75
N GLN A 11 -24.48 -24.43 -7.99
CA GLN A 11 -23.91 -25.25 -6.92
C GLN A 11 -22.82 -24.49 -6.14
N SER A 12 -21.96 -23.73 -6.84
CA SER A 12 -20.92 -22.92 -6.21
C SER A 12 -21.49 -21.77 -5.38
N LEU A 13 -22.58 -21.14 -5.81
CA LEU A 13 -23.31 -20.12 -5.04
C LEU A 13 -23.90 -20.72 -3.76
N HIS A 14 -24.57 -21.87 -3.85
CA HIS A 14 -25.09 -22.57 -2.67
C HIS A 14 -23.97 -22.96 -1.70
N LEU A 15 -22.86 -23.50 -2.20
CA LEU A 15 -21.71 -23.82 -1.36
C LEU A 15 -21.16 -22.56 -0.67
N THR A 16 -21.05 -21.43 -1.39
CA THR A 16 -20.62 -20.16 -0.80
C THR A 16 -21.56 -19.72 0.32
N GLY A 17 -22.88 -19.89 0.16
CA GLY A 17 -23.87 -19.61 1.20
C GLY A 17 -23.69 -20.47 2.45
N VAL A 18 -23.38 -21.76 2.30
CA VAL A 18 -23.07 -22.66 3.43
C VAL A 18 -21.77 -22.26 4.11
N LEU A 19 -20.72 -21.96 3.34
CA LEU A 19 -19.43 -21.52 3.89
C LEU A 19 -19.56 -20.18 4.62
N ARG A 20 -20.38 -19.27 4.11
CA ARG A 20 -20.74 -18.01 4.79
C ARG A 20 -21.33 -18.28 6.17
N GLU A 21 -22.32 -19.17 6.25
CA GLU A 21 -22.96 -19.52 7.52
C GLU A 21 -21.95 -20.14 8.51
N LEU A 22 -21.05 -20.99 8.03
CA LEU A 22 -19.96 -21.53 8.86
C LEU A 22 -19.04 -20.42 9.38
N LEU A 23 -18.63 -19.48 8.51
CA LEU A 23 -17.83 -18.34 8.94
C LEU A 23 -18.54 -17.47 9.97
N LEU A 24 -19.86 -17.28 9.83
CA LEU A 24 -20.64 -16.47 10.77
C LEU A 24 -20.83 -17.17 12.12
N ARG A 25 -21.05 -18.49 12.15
CA ARG A 25 -21.24 -19.26 13.38
C ARG A 25 -19.96 -19.51 14.15
N PHE A 26 -18.86 -19.80 13.45
CA PHE A 26 -17.57 -20.14 14.06
C PHE A 26 -16.58 -18.96 14.02
N GLY A 27 -17.05 -17.78 13.62
CA GLY A 27 -16.23 -16.60 13.40
C GLY A 27 -15.64 -15.98 14.66
N ASP A 28 -16.09 -16.37 15.85
CA ASP A 28 -15.51 -15.88 17.11
C ASP A 28 -14.14 -16.48 17.39
N LEU A 29 -13.77 -17.56 16.70
CA LEU A 29 -12.45 -18.21 16.79
C LEU A 29 -12.04 -18.55 18.24
N ALA A 30 -13.03 -18.80 19.11
CA ALA A 30 -12.85 -18.95 20.55
C ALA A 30 -12.19 -20.28 20.91
N THR A 31 -12.49 -21.36 20.17
CA THR A 31 -11.88 -22.68 20.37
C THR A 31 -11.01 -23.08 19.19
N GLU A 32 -10.06 -24.00 19.42
CA GLU A 32 -9.25 -24.60 18.35
C GLU A 32 -10.11 -25.28 17.28
N LYS A 33 -11.25 -25.87 17.68
CA LYS A 33 -12.20 -26.49 16.74
C LYS A 33 -12.86 -25.44 15.85
N ASP A 34 -13.26 -24.30 16.40
CA ASP A 34 -13.83 -23.19 15.62
C ASP A 34 -12.80 -22.67 14.62
N ARG A 35 -11.54 -22.48 15.07
CA ARG A 35 -10.42 -22.10 14.20
C ARG A 35 -10.21 -23.12 13.07
N ALA A 36 -10.27 -24.42 13.37
CA ALA A 36 -10.13 -25.47 12.36
C ALA A 36 -11.27 -25.42 11.33
N VAL A 37 -12.53 -25.26 11.77
CA VAL A 37 -13.68 -25.12 10.87
C VAL A 37 -13.52 -23.91 9.96
N VAL A 38 -13.14 -22.75 10.50
CA VAL A 38 -12.89 -21.53 9.71
C VAL A 38 -11.73 -21.75 8.73
N THR A 39 -10.65 -22.40 9.15
CA THR A 39 -9.50 -22.72 8.28
C THR A 39 -9.91 -23.59 7.09
N HIS A 40 -10.67 -24.66 7.34
CA HIS A 40 -11.18 -25.51 6.27
C HIS A 40 -12.17 -24.79 5.35
N ALA A 41 -13.02 -23.92 5.91
CA ALA A 41 -13.92 -23.08 5.12
C ALA A 41 -13.14 -22.14 4.19
N ILE A 42 -12.10 -21.47 4.70
CA ILE A 42 -11.21 -20.61 3.90
C ILE A 42 -10.54 -21.41 2.78
N ASN A 43 -10.01 -22.60 3.08
CA ASN A 43 -9.39 -23.46 2.08
C ASN A 43 -10.37 -23.84 0.96
N LEU A 44 -11.64 -24.12 1.29
CA LEU A 44 -12.66 -24.39 0.28
C LEU A 44 -13.01 -23.14 -0.55
N LEU A 45 -13.08 -21.96 0.07
CA LEU A 45 -13.31 -20.68 -0.61
C LEU A 45 -12.23 -20.36 -1.65
N THR A 46 -10.99 -20.86 -1.49
CA THR A 46 -9.94 -20.68 -2.51
C THR A 46 -10.32 -21.27 -3.87
N ASN A 47 -11.16 -22.31 -3.91
CA ASN A 47 -11.57 -22.98 -5.15
C ASN A 47 -12.82 -22.38 -5.80
N ILE A 48 -13.53 -21.47 -5.12
CA ILE A 48 -14.79 -20.88 -5.60
C ILE A 48 -14.52 -19.72 -6.58
N SER A 49 -15.29 -19.58 -7.66
CA SER A 49 -15.12 -18.45 -8.60
C SER A 49 -15.39 -17.09 -7.93
N GLY A 50 -14.75 -16.04 -8.43
CA GLY A 50 -14.95 -14.68 -7.90
C GLY A 50 -16.42 -14.21 -7.95
N SER A 51 -17.14 -14.53 -9.03
CA SER A 51 -18.57 -14.21 -9.17
C SER A 51 -19.41 -14.75 -8.01
N CYS A 52 -19.12 -15.98 -7.58
CA CYS A 52 -19.83 -16.64 -6.49
C CYS A 52 -19.46 -16.08 -5.11
N LEU A 53 -18.23 -15.59 -4.93
CA LEU A 53 -17.81 -15.01 -3.65
C LEU A 53 -18.62 -13.78 -3.25
N THR A 54 -19.30 -13.12 -4.20
CA THR A 54 -20.19 -11.98 -3.91
C THR A 54 -21.29 -12.31 -2.90
N GLU A 55 -21.68 -13.59 -2.79
CA GLU A 55 -22.62 -14.09 -1.78
C GLU A 55 -22.09 -13.99 -0.35
N LEU A 56 -20.78 -13.85 -0.12
CA LEU A 56 -20.24 -13.65 1.22
C LEU A 56 -20.74 -12.36 1.87
N THR A 57 -21.15 -11.37 1.09
CA THR A 57 -21.80 -10.16 1.60
C THR A 57 -23.23 -10.09 1.10
N LEU A 58 -24.22 -10.22 1.97
CA LEU A 58 -25.63 -10.10 1.58
C LEU A 58 -26.10 -8.65 1.64
N ARG A 59 -27.17 -8.30 0.93
CA ARG A 59 -27.83 -7.00 1.14
C ARG A 59 -28.45 -6.97 2.53
N CYS A 60 -28.15 -5.92 3.30
CA CYS A 60 -28.78 -5.71 4.60
C CYS A 60 -30.28 -5.47 4.40
N SER A 61 -31.10 -6.06 5.27
CA SER A 61 -32.52 -5.78 5.38
C SER A 61 -32.76 -4.35 5.89
N ASN A 62 -33.96 -3.80 5.65
CA ASN A 62 -34.30 -2.44 6.08
C ASN A 62 -34.15 -2.23 7.61
N ALA A 63 -34.43 -3.27 8.41
CA ALA A 63 -34.26 -3.23 9.87
C ALA A 63 -32.78 -3.15 10.29
N GLU A 64 -31.88 -3.85 9.58
CA GLU A 64 -30.44 -3.80 9.86
C GLU A 64 -29.85 -2.43 9.48
N LEU A 65 -30.36 -1.80 8.42
CA LEU A 65 -29.98 -0.46 7.98
C LEU A 65 -30.37 0.64 8.98
N GLU A 66 -31.52 0.51 9.64
CA GLU A 66 -31.95 1.44 10.70
C GLU A 66 -31.05 1.31 11.94
N SER A 67 -30.74 0.07 12.35
CA SER A 67 -29.82 -0.18 13.47
C SER A 67 -28.39 0.34 13.24
N HIS A 68 -27.93 0.39 11.98
CA HIS A 68 -26.61 0.93 11.64
C HIS A 68 -26.58 2.46 11.67
N LYS A 69 -27.64 3.12 11.20
CA LYS A 69 -27.77 4.58 11.20
C LYS A 69 -27.83 5.17 12.61
N GLU A 70 -28.48 4.47 13.54
CA GLU A 70 -28.50 4.86 14.95
C GLU A 70 -27.08 4.81 15.56
N ARG A 71 -26.28 3.79 15.24
CA ARG A 71 -24.88 3.68 15.71
C ARG A 71 -23.91 4.68 15.06
N GLU A 72 -24.08 5.03 13.79
CA GLU A 72 -23.26 6.07 13.14
C GLU A 72 -23.48 7.44 13.79
N GLN A 73 -24.72 7.76 14.20
CA GLN A 73 -25.04 9.01 14.90
C GLN A 73 -24.48 9.07 16.32
N ASP A 74 -24.34 7.94 17.00
CA ASP A 74 -23.72 7.86 18.33
C ASP A 74 -22.18 7.95 18.24
N ASN A 75 -21.55 7.30 17.25
CA ASN A 75 -20.11 7.38 17.02
C ASN A 75 -19.62 8.79 16.58
N GLU A 76 -20.47 9.58 15.92
CA GLU A 76 -20.14 10.99 15.61
C GLU A 76 -20.22 11.90 16.85
N LYS A 77 -20.97 11.53 17.89
CA LYS A 77 -21.08 12.29 19.14
C LYS A 77 -20.01 11.96 20.19
N GLU A 78 -19.43 10.76 20.15
CA GLU A 78 -18.35 10.35 21.08
C GLU A 78 -16.95 10.89 20.70
N LYS A 79 -16.80 11.64 19.60
CA LYS A 79 -15.50 12.19 19.18
C LYS A 79 -15.00 13.39 20.00
N ASP A 80 -15.78 13.88 20.95
CA ASP A 80 -15.46 15.08 21.75
C ASP A 80 -15.29 14.82 23.27
N THR A 81 -15.07 13.58 23.73
CA THR A 81 -14.69 13.39 25.16
C THR A 81 -13.87 12.13 25.39
N GLU A 82 -12.57 12.31 25.70
CA GLU A 82 -11.75 11.28 26.33
C GLU A 82 -12.16 11.12 27.80
N ASP A 83 -12.57 9.91 28.21
CA ASP A 83 -12.05 9.19 29.38
C ASP A 83 -12.87 7.94 29.71
N GLY A 84 -12.19 6.82 29.99
CA GLY A 84 -12.64 5.87 31.02
C GLY A 84 -13.54 4.68 30.61
N ALA A 85 -12.89 3.52 30.51
CA ALA A 85 -13.33 2.21 31.03
C ALA A 85 -14.65 1.57 30.51
N GLY A 86 -14.47 0.49 29.75
CA GLY A 86 -15.08 -0.81 30.05
C GLY A 86 -16.58 -0.98 29.79
N ALA A 87 -16.95 -1.37 28.58
CA ALA A 87 -18.17 -2.12 28.33
C ALA A 87 -17.97 -3.12 27.18
N LYS A 88 -18.10 -4.41 27.48
CA LYS A 88 -18.22 -5.48 26.46
C LYS A 88 -19.57 -5.34 25.76
N PRO A 89 -19.66 -5.19 24.43
CA PRO A 89 -20.93 -5.34 23.74
C PRO A 89 -21.15 -6.82 23.42
N ARG A 90 -22.20 -7.40 23.99
CA ARG A 90 -22.80 -8.67 23.56
C ARG A 90 -23.42 -8.52 22.17
N GLU A 91 -23.46 -9.62 21.44
CA GLU A 91 -23.81 -9.76 20.03
C GLU A 91 -25.18 -9.18 19.61
N CYS A 92 -25.19 -8.46 18.47
CA CYS A 92 -26.25 -8.54 17.45
C CYS A 92 -25.79 -7.96 16.09
N CYS A 93 -25.47 -8.89 15.18
CA CYS A 93 -25.70 -8.99 13.72
C CYS A 93 -25.52 -7.88 12.64
N SER A 94 -25.28 -6.60 12.87
CA SER A 94 -25.29 -5.62 11.75
C SER A 94 -24.00 -4.81 11.55
N GLN A 95 -22.92 -5.47 11.10
CA GLN A 95 -21.84 -4.77 10.40
C GLN A 95 -22.30 -4.55 8.95
N CYS A 96 -22.96 -3.42 8.69
CA CYS A 96 -23.46 -3.07 7.36
C CYS A 96 -22.57 -1.98 6.74
N PHE A 97 -21.99 -2.25 5.57
CA PHE A 97 -21.17 -1.31 4.83
C PHE A 97 -21.75 -1.11 3.43
N GLU A 98 -22.04 0.14 3.04
CA GLU A 98 -22.75 0.47 1.81
C GLU A 98 -24.00 -0.42 1.54
N LYS A 99 -24.81 -0.67 2.58
CA LYS A 99 -26.01 -1.52 2.55
C LYS A 99 -25.76 -3.02 2.33
N ARG A 100 -24.53 -3.50 2.53
CA ARG A 100 -24.15 -4.91 2.49
C ARG A 100 -23.67 -5.36 3.87
N ASN A 101 -24.06 -6.56 4.30
CA ASN A 101 -23.53 -7.16 5.52
C ASN A 101 -22.12 -7.67 5.23
N VAL A 102 -21.13 -7.13 5.95
CA VAL A 102 -19.70 -7.43 5.76
C VAL A 102 -19.10 -8.30 6.87
N ARG A 103 -19.92 -8.84 7.76
CA ARG A 103 -19.46 -9.65 8.91
C ARG A 103 -18.59 -10.84 8.48
N SER A 104 -18.89 -11.49 7.36
CA SER A 104 -18.07 -12.58 6.84
C SER A 104 -16.68 -12.11 6.40
N LEU A 105 -16.55 -10.90 5.85
CA LEU A 105 -15.24 -10.32 5.53
C LEU A 105 -14.47 -9.94 6.79
N ASP A 106 -15.15 -9.40 7.80
CA ASP A 106 -14.56 -9.12 9.11
C ASP A 106 -13.99 -10.39 9.77
N VAL A 107 -14.71 -11.52 9.70
CA VAL A 107 -14.19 -12.82 10.18
C VAL A 107 -12.91 -13.21 9.44
N LEU A 108 -12.84 -13.04 8.11
CA LEU A 108 -11.64 -13.33 7.33
C LEU A 108 -10.46 -12.42 7.73
N LEU A 109 -10.72 -11.13 7.99
CA LEU A 109 -9.71 -10.18 8.45
C LEU A 109 -9.23 -10.51 9.86
N ARG A 110 -10.13 -10.87 10.79
CA ARG A 110 -9.77 -11.31 12.14
C ARG A 110 -8.96 -12.60 12.13
N TYR A 111 -9.33 -13.55 11.28
CA TYR A 111 -8.54 -14.76 11.06
C TYR A 111 -7.13 -14.38 10.58
N LEU A 112 -7.00 -13.51 9.57
CA LEU A 112 -5.70 -13.04 9.08
C LEU A 112 -4.87 -12.37 10.19
N ARG A 113 -5.45 -11.47 10.99
CA ARG A 113 -4.76 -10.81 12.12
C ARG A 113 -4.24 -11.83 13.14
N GLN A 114 -5.05 -12.82 13.51
CA GLN A 114 -4.64 -13.86 14.46
C GLN A 114 -3.57 -14.78 13.87
N SER A 115 -3.69 -15.17 12.59
CA SER A 115 -2.68 -15.98 11.91
C SER A 115 -1.34 -15.27 11.77
N LEU A 116 -1.35 -13.94 11.57
CA LEU A 116 -0.13 -13.12 11.58
C LEU A 116 0.51 -13.09 12.96
N ALA A 117 -0.26 -12.83 14.01
CA ALA A 117 0.23 -12.82 15.38
C ALA A 117 0.82 -14.19 15.79
N GLN A 118 0.17 -15.29 15.38
CA GLN A 118 0.67 -16.64 15.61
C GLN A 118 1.98 -16.91 14.86
N GLN A 119 2.09 -16.44 13.61
CA GLN A 119 3.33 -16.59 12.82
C GLN A 119 4.51 -15.89 13.49
N GLU A 120 4.29 -14.69 14.04
CA GLU A 120 5.34 -13.94 14.75
C GLU A 120 5.74 -14.61 16.07
N ALA A 121 4.78 -15.17 16.81
CA ALA A 121 5.03 -15.80 18.10
C ALA A 121 5.70 -17.19 17.97
N GLU A 122 5.28 -18.00 17.02
CA GLU A 122 5.66 -19.42 16.92
C GLU A 122 6.72 -19.69 15.84
N ALA A 123 7.15 -18.66 15.09
CA ALA A 123 8.00 -18.81 13.90
C ALA A 123 7.49 -19.91 12.95
N SER A 124 6.17 -20.05 12.88
CA SER A 124 5.50 -21.13 12.16
C SER A 124 5.51 -20.91 10.64
N SER A 125 5.14 -21.96 9.90
CA SER A 125 5.14 -21.91 8.43
C SER A 125 4.10 -20.91 7.91
N HIS A 126 4.46 -20.21 6.84
CA HIS A 126 3.63 -19.25 6.11
C HIS A 126 2.41 -19.88 5.39
N GLU A 127 2.21 -21.19 5.53
CA GLU A 127 1.21 -21.98 4.80
C GLU A 127 -0.21 -21.57 5.14
N LEU A 128 -0.49 -21.18 6.39
CA LEU A 128 -1.82 -20.78 6.85
C LEU A 128 -2.28 -19.43 6.28
N LEU A 129 -1.34 -18.58 5.86
CA LEU A 129 -1.64 -17.22 5.38
C LEU A 129 -2.04 -17.19 3.90
N SER A 130 -1.51 -18.11 3.09
CA SER A 130 -1.72 -18.10 1.64
C SER A 130 -3.19 -18.28 1.23
N PRO A 131 -3.97 -19.21 1.83
CA PRO A 131 -5.38 -19.38 1.51
C PRO A 131 -6.24 -18.15 1.81
N VAL A 132 -6.07 -17.54 3.00
CA VAL A 132 -6.85 -16.36 3.40
C VAL A 132 -6.53 -15.16 2.52
N LEU A 133 -5.25 -14.91 2.20
CA LEU A 133 -4.85 -13.84 1.28
C LEU A 133 -5.44 -14.06 -0.12
N THR A 134 -5.43 -15.30 -0.61
CA THR A 134 -6.03 -15.65 -1.91
C THR A 134 -7.52 -15.33 -1.95
N VAL A 135 -8.27 -15.69 -0.89
CA VAL A 135 -9.71 -15.37 -0.80
C VAL A 135 -9.93 -13.85 -0.77
N LEU A 136 -9.16 -13.11 0.03
CA LEU A 136 -9.27 -11.65 0.12
C LEU A 136 -8.99 -10.95 -1.22
N VAL A 137 -7.96 -11.39 -1.96
CA VAL A 137 -7.68 -10.90 -3.33
C VAL A 137 -8.89 -11.12 -4.24
N LYS A 138 -9.44 -12.33 -4.23
CA LYS A 138 -10.60 -12.68 -5.06
C LYS A 138 -11.83 -11.85 -4.67
N CYS A 139 -12.12 -11.68 -3.38
CA CYS A 139 -13.20 -10.82 -2.90
C CYS A 139 -13.02 -9.37 -3.39
N ALA A 140 -11.82 -8.80 -3.25
CA ALA A 140 -11.52 -7.43 -3.67
C ALA A 140 -11.62 -7.22 -5.19
N ARG A 141 -11.30 -8.23 -6.00
CA ARG A 141 -11.47 -8.19 -7.47
C ARG A 141 -12.94 -8.34 -7.88
N SER A 142 -13.72 -9.11 -7.13
CA SER A 142 -15.06 -9.54 -7.56
C SER A 142 -16.15 -8.50 -7.30
N ASP A 143 -16.07 -7.76 -6.18
CA ASP A 143 -17.09 -6.78 -5.83
C ASP A 143 -16.48 -5.46 -5.30
N ARG A 144 -17.07 -4.35 -5.75
CA ARG A 144 -16.59 -3.00 -5.39
C ARG A 144 -16.76 -2.69 -3.91
N VAL A 145 -17.83 -3.16 -3.28
CA VAL A 145 -18.15 -2.88 -1.87
C VAL A 145 -17.20 -3.67 -0.98
N MET A 146 -16.95 -4.93 -1.32
CA MET A 146 -15.93 -5.75 -0.66
C MET A 146 -14.56 -5.09 -0.74
N ARG A 147 -14.15 -4.62 -1.93
CA ARG A 147 -12.87 -3.92 -2.10
C ARG A 147 -12.78 -2.65 -1.27
N HIS A 148 -13.84 -1.84 -1.26
CA HIS A 148 -13.84 -0.58 -0.51
C HIS A 148 -13.78 -0.83 1.01
N TYR A 149 -14.53 -1.82 1.52
CA TYR A 149 -14.44 -2.26 2.92
C TYR A 149 -13.03 -2.76 3.28
N LEU A 150 -12.48 -3.68 2.49
CA LEU A 150 -11.12 -4.21 2.70
C LEU A 150 -10.06 -3.10 2.61
N ARG A 151 -10.25 -2.10 1.76
CA ARG A 151 -9.36 -0.94 1.66
C ARG A 151 -9.41 -0.11 2.93
N GLN A 152 -10.58 0.15 3.51
CA GLN A 152 -10.69 0.91 4.75
C GLN A 152 -10.02 0.19 5.93
N GLU A 153 -10.19 -1.14 6.00
CA GLU A 153 -9.62 -1.96 7.09
C GLU A 153 -8.11 -2.22 6.96
N ILE A 154 -7.61 -2.44 5.73
CA ILE A 154 -6.20 -2.77 5.50
C ILE A 154 -5.35 -1.51 5.25
N LEU A 155 -5.89 -0.54 4.52
CA LEU A 155 -5.21 0.69 4.07
C LEU A 155 -5.97 1.94 4.53
N PRO A 156 -6.13 2.16 5.85
CA PRO A 156 -6.81 3.36 6.35
C PRO A 156 -6.08 4.64 5.88
N PRO A 157 -6.78 5.78 5.76
CA PRO A 157 -6.17 7.06 5.42
C PRO A 157 -4.95 7.36 6.31
N LEU A 158 -3.84 7.73 5.67
CA LEU A 158 -2.56 7.94 6.36
C LEU A 158 -2.66 9.19 7.23
N ARG A 159 -2.33 9.09 8.52
CA ARG A 159 -2.22 10.25 9.41
C ARG A 159 -0.76 10.55 9.75
N ASP A 160 -0.07 9.53 10.24
CA ASP A 160 1.35 9.58 10.52
C ASP A 160 2.16 8.90 9.41
N VAL A 161 3.11 9.64 8.84
CA VAL A 161 4.06 9.19 7.81
C VAL A 161 5.51 9.30 8.27
N SER A 162 5.73 9.37 9.58
CA SER A 162 7.08 9.44 10.18
C SER A 162 7.81 8.09 10.12
N GLN A 163 7.08 6.99 10.25
CA GLN A 163 7.63 5.64 10.24
C GLN A 163 7.53 4.99 8.85
N ARG A 164 8.45 4.06 8.58
CA ARG A 164 8.42 3.30 7.32
C ARG A 164 7.16 2.42 7.22
N PRO A 165 6.62 2.20 6.02
CA PRO A 165 5.42 1.39 5.80
C PRO A 165 5.51 -0.04 6.35
N GLU A 166 6.69 -0.66 6.35
CA GLU A 166 6.92 -2.00 6.88
C GLU A 166 7.04 -2.08 8.42
N VAL A 167 7.17 -0.94 9.10
CA VAL A 167 7.33 -0.87 10.57
C VAL A 167 5.96 -0.63 11.21
N GLY A 168 5.58 -1.51 12.14
CA GLY A 168 4.33 -1.43 12.90
C GLY A 168 3.56 -2.74 12.95
N GLN A 169 2.41 -2.70 13.63
CA GLN A 169 1.58 -3.87 13.93
C GLN A 169 0.23 -3.88 13.19
N GLU A 170 -0.02 -2.90 12.31
CA GLU A 170 -1.23 -2.91 11.48
C GLU A 170 -1.12 -3.91 10.33
N LEU A 171 -2.26 -4.31 9.76
CA LEU A 171 -2.31 -5.20 8.60
C LEU A 171 -1.46 -4.67 7.43
N ARG A 172 -1.53 -3.36 7.16
CA ARG A 172 -0.66 -2.69 6.17
C ARG A 172 0.81 -3.02 6.40
N ASN A 173 1.28 -2.90 7.64
CA ASN A 173 2.69 -3.06 7.95
C ASN A 173 3.16 -4.50 7.71
N HIS A 174 2.37 -5.48 8.16
CA HIS A 174 2.61 -6.90 7.90
C HIS A 174 2.67 -7.22 6.41
N LEU A 175 1.70 -6.73 5.63
CA LEU A 175 1.68 -6.93 4.19
C LEU A 175 2.85 -6.24 3.49
N CYS A 176 3.28 -5.07 3.96
CA CYS A 176 4.47 -4.39 3.43
C CYS A 176 5.76 -5.18 3.73
N ARG A 177 5.88 -5.80 4.91
CA ARG A 177 6.99 -6.72 5.21
C ARG A 177 7.00 -7.93 4.26
N PHE A 178 5.83 -8.44 3.90
CA PHE A 178 5.74 -9.57 2.97
C PHE A 178 6.24 -9.24 1.56
N LEU A 179 6.24 -7.96 1.15
CA LEU A 179 6.77 -7.53 -0.15
C LEU A 179 8.28 -7.77 -0.29
N THR A 180 9.01 -7.82 0.82
CA THR A 180 10.46 -7.99 0.86
C THR A 180 10.92 -9.35 1.38
N LEU A 181 9.98 -10.24 1.75
CA LEU A 181 10.30 -11.60 2.18
C LEU A 181 10.79 -12.48 1.00
N PRO A 182 11.68 -13.46 1.27
CA PRO A 182 12.11 -14.45 0.28
C PRO A 182 11.02 -15.49 -0.06
N ALA A 183 9.84 -15.41 0.57
CA ALA A 183 8.70 -16.26 0.30
C ALA A 183 7.88 -15.77 -0.90
N MET A 184 8.23 -16.23 -2.10
CA MET A 184 7.68 -15.77 -3.38
C MET A 184 6.14 -15.77 -3.44
N ILE A 185 5.50 -16.82 -2.92
CA ILE A 185 4.03 -16.98 -2.97
C ILE A 185 3.34 -15.90 -2.12
N LEU A 186 3.76 -15.72 -0.86
CA LEU A 186 3.20 -14.69 0.00
C LEU A 186 3.48 -13.29 -0.50
N ARG A 187 4.68 -13.05 -1.00
CA ARG A 187 5.07 -11.78 -1.60
C ARG A 187 4.13 -11.42 -2.74
N ASP A 188 3.92 -12.36 -3.66
CA ASP A 188 3.08 -12.13 -4.84
C ASP A 188 1.61 -11.94 -4.46
N LEU A 189 1.07 -12.72 -3.52
CA LEU A 189 -0.30 -12.57 -3.01
C LEU A 189 -0.51 -11.23 -2.28
N SER A 190 0.44 -10.82 -1.44
CA SER A 190 0.37 -9.57 -0.69
C SER A 190 0.46 -8.37 -1.63
N ALA A 191 1.37 -8.43 -2.60
CA ALA A 191 1.52 -7.42 -3.62
C ALA A 191 0.26 -7.30 -4.50
N GLU A 192 -0.35 -8.42 -4.88
CA GLU A 192 -1.60 -8.43 -5.61
C GLU A 192 -2.76 -7.84 -4.80
N LEU A 193 -2.90 -8.23 -3.53
CA LEU A 193 -3.94 -7.70 -2.65
C LEU A 193 -3.82 -6.18 -2.52
N LEU A 194 -2.64 -5.68 -2.16
CA LEU A 194 -2.38 -4.24 -2.01
C LEU A 194 -2.66 -3.47 -3.30
N PHE A 195 -2.26 -4.02 -4.45
CA PHE A 195 -2.45 -3.36 -5.73
C PHE A 195 -3.93 -3.31 -6.15
N VAL A 196 -4.69 -4.39 -5.94
CA VAL A 196 -6.15 -4.40 -6.19
C VAL A 196 -6.87 -3.40 -5.26
N LEU A 197 -6.51 -3.34 -3.98
CA LEU A 197 -7.07 -2.36 -3.03
C LEU A 197 -6.72 -0.91 -3.40
N CYS A 198 -5.62 -0.70 -4.12
CA CYS A 198 -5.23 0.59 -4.69
C CYS A 198 -5.89 0.91 -6.03
N LYS A 199 -6.90 0.12 -6.45
CA LYS A 199 -7.54 0.20 -7.78
C LYS A 199 -6.51 0.10 -8.92
N GLU A 200 -5.47 -0.71 -8.72
CA GLU A 200 -4.38 -0.93 -9.67
C GLU A 200 -3.65 0.36 -10.10
N ASN A 201 -3.67 1.38 -9.23
CA ASN A 201 -2.99 2.65 -9.43
C ASN A 201 -1.61 2.64 -8.76
N VAL A 202 -0.56 2.82 -9.57
CA VAL A 202 0.85 2.82 -9.12
C VAL A 202 1.11 3.91 -8.08
N GLY A 203 0.64 5.15 -8.32
CA GLY A 203 0.84 6.27 -7.40
C GLY A 203 0.19 6.03 -6.03
N ARG A 204 -1.04 5.48 -6.02
CA ARG A 204 -1.69 5.09 -4.76
C ARG A 204 -0.92 3.99 -4.04
N MET A 205 -0.43 2.97 -4.76
CA MET A 205 0.37 1.92 -4.14
C MET A 205 1.64 2.48 -3.51
N ILE A 206 2.39 3.32 -4.24
CA ILE A 206 3.61 3.97 -3.75
C ILE A 206 3.32 4.78 -2.47
N LYS A 207 2.20 5.50 -2.41
CA LYS A 207 1.79 6.24 -1.21
C LYS A 207 1.69 5.36 0.04
N TYR A 208 1.13 4.16 -0.09
CA TYR A 208 0.88 3.27 1.05
C TYR A 208 2.05 2.32 1.39
N THR A 209 2.87 1.96 0.39
CA THR A 209 3.92 0.93 0.57
C THR A 209 5.33 1.48 0.46
N GLY A 210 5.52 2.65 -0.15
CA GLY A 210 6.82 3.10 -0.66
C GLY A 210 7.21 2.37 -1.95
N TYR A 211 7.91 3.07 -2.85
CA TYR A 211 8.36 2.51 -4.12
C TYR A 211 9.38 1.37 -3.91
N GLY A 212 10.26 1.46 -2.91
CA GLY A 212 11.27 0.43 -2.63
C GLY A 212 10.64 -0.95 -2.36
N ASN A 213 9.60 -1.00 -1.52
CA ASN A 213 8.88 -2.24 -1.22
C ASN A 213 8.08 -2.75 -2.44
N ALA A 214 7.50 -1.85 -3.24
CA ALA A 214 6.68 -2.22 -4.39
C ALA A 214 7.48 -2.48 -5.70
N ALA A 215 8.75 -2.11 -5.76
CA ALA A 215 9.57 -2.16 -6.97
C ALA A 215 9.61 -3.55 -7.61
N GLY A 216 9.67 -4.61 -6.80
CA GLY A 216 9.65 -5.99 -7.29
C GLY A 216 8.36 -6.35 -8.03
N LEU A 217 7.20 -5.88 -7.54
CA LEU A 217 5.92 -6.05 -8.22
C LEU A 217 5.89 -5.28 -9.53
N PHE A 218 6.32 -4.01 -9.50
CA PHE A 218 6.32 -3.14 -10.68
C PHE A 218 7.23 -3.66 -11.78
N ALA A 219 8.40 -4.20 -11.42
CA ALA A 219 9.31 -4.89 -12.34
C ALA A 219 8.63 -6.11 -12.98
N LYS A 220 8.02 -6.98 -12.17
CA LYS A 220 7.34 -8.19 -12.64
C LYS A 220 6.17 -7.88 -13.59
N ARG A 221 5.49 -6.74 -13.38
CA ARG A 221 4.36 -6.27 -14.20
C ARG A 221 4.76 -5.35 -15.36
N GLY A 222 6.04 -5.00 -15.51
CA GLY A 222 6.52 -4.10 -16.57
C GLY A 222 6.07 -2.65 -16.44
N ILE A 223 5.73 -2.19 -15.23
CA ILE A 223 5.17 -0.85 -14.94
C ILE A 223 6.13 0.04 -14.13
N LEU A 224 7.44 -0.22 -14.22
CA LEU A 224 8.47 0.58 -13.55
C LEU A 224 8.48 2.05 -13.99
N ASP A 225 8.10 2.32 -15.25
CA ASP A 225 7.99 3.69 -15.79
C ASP A 225 6.77 4.45 -15.24
N CYS A 226 6.10 3.92 -14.21
CA CYS A 226 4.92 4.50 -13.56
C CYS A 226 3.78 4.88 -14.52
N ARG A 227 3.77 4.31 -15.73
CA ARG A 227 2.67 4.48 -16.68
C ARG A 227 1.42 3.80 -16.14
N ARG A 228 0.27 4.43 -16.37
CA ARG A 228 -1.02 3.83 -16.05
C ARG A 228 -1.16 2.51 -16.81
N VAL A 229 -1.62 1.47 -16.13
CA VAL A 229 -2.08 0.24 -16.78
C VAL A 229 -3.35 0.62 -17.55
N GLU A 230 -3.25 0.73 -18.87
CA GLU A 230 -4.40 0.99 -19.73
C GLU A 230 -5.34 -0.23 -19.70
N GLY A 231 -6.64 0.00 -19.45
CA GLY A 231 -7.67 -1.06 -19.51
C GLY A 231 -8.22 -1.59 -18.18
N THR A 232 -8.10 -0.86 -17.06
CA THR A 232 -8.73 -1.27 -15.79
C THR A 232 -10.12 -0.63 -15.61
N ASP A 233 -11.14 -1.47 -15.43
CA ASP A 233 -12.56 -1.08 -15.27
C ASP A 233 -12.87 -0.54 -13.85
N TYR A 234 -12.06 0.37 -13.32
CA TYR A 234 -12.33 1.01 -12.03
C TYR A 234 -13.05 2.35 -12.24
N SER A 235 -14.22 2.50 -11.61
CA SER A 235 -14.94 3.78 -11.57
C SER A 235 -14.07 4.87 -10.91
N SER A 236 -14.20 6.09 -11.46
CA SER A 236 -13.52 7.37 -11.21
C SER A 236 -12.62 7.50 -9.97
N ASP A 237 -11.54 8.24 -10.14
CA ASP A 237 -10.43 8.51 -9.19
C ASP A 237 -10.81 9.28 -7.91
N SER A 238 -12.11 9.40 -7.59
CA SER A 238 -12.70 10.36 -6.65
C SER A 238 -12.61 10.00 -5.15
N GLU A 239 -11.79 9.02 -4.76
CA GLU A 239 -11.50 8.79 -3.34
C GLU A 239 -10.17 9.48 -3.01
N ASP A 240 -10.26 10.78 -2.72
CA ASP A 240 -9.17 11.50 -2.08
C ASP A 240 -9.02 10.94 -0.65
N SER A 241 -8.00 10.11 -0.45
CA SER A 241 -7.66 9.56 0.86
C SER A 241 -6.58 10.37 1.57
N ASP A 242 -6.25 11.55 1.04
CA ASP A 242 -5.26 12.45 1.64
C ASP A 242 -5.90 13.17 2.81
N THR A 243 -5.42 12.83 4.01
CA THR A 243 -5.77 13.55 5.23
C THR A 243 -5.07 14.91 5.23
N GLU A 244 -5.57 15.85 6.04
CA GLU A 244 -4.96 17.19 6.14
C GLU A 244 -3.54 17.10 6.73
N GLU A 245 -3.29 16.14 7.62
CA GLU A 245 -1.97 15.84 8.16
C GLU A 245 -1.01 15.34 7.07
N TYR A 246 -1.49 14.47 6.17
CA TYR A 246 -0.71 13.96 5.05
C TYR A 246 -0.33 15.08 4.07
N LYS A 247 -1.26 15.97 3.72
CA LYS A 247 -1.02 17.09 2.78
C LYS A 247 0.07 18.04 3.28
N GLN A 248 0.13 18.29 4.59
CA GLN A 248 1.17 19.14 5.19
C GLN A 248 2.57 18.54 5.04
N GLN A 249 2.68 17.21 5.12
CA GLN A 249 3.97 16.50 5.09
C GLN A 249 4.32 15.99 3.69
N GLN A 250 3.40 16.06 2.72
CA GLN A 250 3.53 15.49 1.38
C GLN A 250 4.81 15.91 0.66
N GLN A 251 5.27 17.15 0.83
CA GLN A 251 6.50 17.65 0.21
C GLN A 251 7.79 17.05 0.80
N GLY A 252 7.74 16.53 2.03
CA GLY A 252 8.88 15.94 2.73
C GLY A 252 8.96 14.42 2.65
N ILE A 253 7.99 13.75 2.02
CA ILE A 253 7.95 12.29 1.93
C ILE A 253 8.91 11.82 0.85
N ASN A 254 9.83 10.92 1.23
CA ASN A 254 10.65 10.22 0.25
C ASN A 254 9.81 9.12 -0.42
N PRO A 255 9.53 9.20 -1.74
CA PRO A 255 8.66 8.22 -2.42
C PRO A 255 9.26 6.80 -2.44
N VAL A 256 10.58 6.66 -2.30
CA VAL A 256 11.24 5.35 -2.21
C VAL A 256 10.95 4.69 -0.88
N LEU A 257 11.08 5.43 0.21
CA LEU A 257 10.88 4.92 1.58
C LEU A 257 9.41 4.91 2.01
N GLY A 258 8.58 5.78 1.45
CA GLY A 258 7.19 5.96 1.86
C GLY A 258 7.03 6.64 3.23
N CYS A 259 8.08 7.28 3.74
CA CYS A 259 8.08 8.03 5.00
C CYS A 259 8.82 9.36 4.86
N VAL A 260 8.57 10.28 5.80
CA VAL A 260 9.35 11.52 5.93
C VAL A 260 10.72 11.16 6.49
N GLU A 261 11.77 11.48 5.74
CA GLU A 261 13.12 11.30 6.23
C GLU A 261 13.45 12.43 7.19
N PRO A 262 13.87 12.14 8.44
CA PRO A 262 14.42 13.19 9.29
C PRO A 262 15.59 13.81 8.52
N ARG A 263 15.68 15.15 8.47
CA ARG A 263 16.77 15.84 7.77
C ARG A 263 18.09 15.25 8.26
N SER A 264 18.74 14.45 7.42
CA SER A 264 20.06 13.94 7.73
C SER A 264 20.96 15.15 7.93
N LYS A 265 21.71 15.19 9.03
CA LYS A 265 22.77 16.18 9.19
C LYS A 265 23.67 16.01 7.99
N SER A 266 23.93 17.08 7.24
CA SER A 266 24.89 17.00 6.15
C SER A 266 26.19 16.54 6.77
N HIS A 267 26.87 15.55 6.18
CA HIS A 267 28.23 15.20 6.65
C HIS A 267 29.16 16.41 6.65
N LEU A 268 28.84 17.45 5.87
CA LEU A 268 29.48 18.76 5.86
C LEU A 268 29.29 19.59 7.13
N ASP A 269 28.33 19.28 8.00
CA ASP A 269 28.06 20.05 9.22
C ASP A 269 29.04 19.67 10.35
N ASP A 270 29.59 18.46 10.31
CA ASP A 270 30.55 17.95 11.30
C ASP A 270 32.03 18.19 10.88
N ILE A 271 32.27 18.70 9.67
CA ILE A 271 33.61 18.93 9.10
C ILE A 271 33.98 20.41 9.26
N SER A 272 35.19 20.69 9.80
CA SER A 272 35.72 22.06 9.90
C SER A 272 35.94 22.68 8.52
N GLU A 273 35.93 24.01 8.42
CA GLU A 273 36.18 24.68 7.13
C GLU A 273 37.56 24.33 6.54
N GLU A 274 38.60 24.24 7.37
CA GLU A 274 39.94 23.85 6.92
C GLU A 274 39.95 22.46 6.28
N GLN A 275 39.21 21.51 6.86
CA GLN A 275 39.11 20.15 6.33
C GLN A 275 38.28 20.12 5.03
N LYS A 276 37.25 20.97 4.90
CA LYS A 276 36.51 21.15 3.64
C LYS A 276 37.40 21.68 2.53
N GLU A 277 38.24 22.67 2.83
CA GLU A 277 39.18 23.23 1.84
C GLU A 277 40.22 22.19 1.40
N TYR A 278 40.75 21.39 2.33
CA TYR A 278 41.69 20.32 2.01
C TYR A 278 41.08 19.26 1.10
N GLU A 279 39.88 18.79 1.43
CA GLU A 279 39.15 17.81 0.61
C GLU A 279 38.77 18.39 -0.75
N ALA A 280 38.36 19.67 -0.82
CA ALA A 280 38.11 20.34 -2.09
C ALA A 280 39.36 20.38 -2.98
N MET A 281 40.53 20.67 -2.40
CA MET A 281 41.81 20.67 -3.12
C MET A 281 42.18 19.27 -3.61
N GLN A 282 41.91 18.23 -2.79
CA GLN A 282 42.11 16.84 -3.17
C GLN A 282 41.20 16.45 -4.34
N LEU A 283 39.93 16.86 -4.31
CA LEU A 283 38.95 16.60 -5.36
C LEU A 283 39.34 17.27 -6.68
N VAL A 284 39.84 18.51 -6.64
CA VAL A 284 40.42 19.20 -7.80
C VAL A 284 41.59 18.40 -8.39
N ASN A 285 42.48 17.90 -7.56
CA ASN A 285 43.61 17.08 -8.02
C ASN A 285 43.15 15.76 -8.66
N LEU A 286 42.13 15.10 -8.12
CA LEU A 286 41.54 13.89 -8.71
C LEU A 286 40.87 14.18 -10.06
N ILE A 287 40.11 15.28 -10.17
CA ILE A 287 39.51 15.71 -11.44
C ILE A 287 40.60 15.97 -12.48
N GLU A 288 41.69 16.64 -12.08
CA GLU A 288 42.81 16.92 -12.96
C GLU A 288 43.52 15.63 -13.42
N GLN A 289 43.70 14.65 -12.54
CA GLN A 289 44.22 13.32 -12.90
C GLN A 289 43.31 12.60 -13.90
N LEU A 290 41.98 12.64 -13.71
CA LEU A 290 41.01 12.05 -14.63
C LEU A 290 40.98 12.77 -15.98
N ARG A 291 41.19 14.10 -15.98
CA ARG A 291 41.32 14.92 -17.20
C ARG A 291 42.58 14.54 -17.97
N GLN A 292 43.72 14.44 -17.29
CA GLN A 292 44.99 14.03 -17.89
C GLN A 292 44.95 12.59 -18.42
N GLY A 293 44.24 11.69 -17.74
CA GLY A 293 43.97 10.33 -18.19
C GLY A 293 42.96 10.24 -19.35
N GLY A 294 42.35 11.36 -19.76
CA GLY A 294 41.41 11.43 -20.89
C GLY A 294 40.02 10.83 -20.61
N ILE A 295 39.73 10.45 -19.36
CA ILE A 295 38.45 9.84 -18.93
C ILE A 295 37.37 10.91 -18.82
N VAL A 296 37.72 12.07 -18.27
CA VAL A 296 36.80 13.21 -18.11
C VAL A 296 37.24 14.32 -19.06
N LYS A 297 36.32 14.78 -19.91
CA LYS A 297 36.54 15.93 -20.79
C LYS A 297 35.54 17.03 -20.43
N PRO A 298 36.00 18.26 -20.13
CA PRO A 298 35.10 19.38 -19.96
C PRO A 298 34.29 19.57 -21.25
N ALA A 299 33.00 19.84 -21.10
CA ALA A 299 32.07 20.02 -22.21
C ALA A 299 31.23 21.29 -22.00
N MET A 300 30.91 21.95 -23.09
CA MET A 300 30.03 23.11 -23.16
C MET A 300 28.69 22.69 -23.75
N ILE A 301 27.59 23.33 -23.32
CA ILE A 301 26.26 23.05 -23.85
C ILE A 301 26.00 24.02 -25.00
N ASP A 302 25.87 23.50 -26.22
CA ASP A 302 25.57 24.33 -27.39
C ASP A 302 24.12 24.86 -27.32
N LYS A 303 23.76 25.82 -28.17
CA LYS A 303 22.41 26.43 -28.25
C LYS A 303 21.30 25.40 -28.51
N ASP A 304 21.66 24.24 -29.06
CA ASP A 304 20.79 23.08 -29.30
C ASP A 304 20.68 22.12 -28.10
N GLY A 305 21.29 22.44 -26.94
CA GLY A 305 21.21 21.66 -25.71
C GLY A 305 22.10 20.41 -25.68
N ARG A 306 23.05 20.27 -26.61
CA ARG A 306 23.95 19.10 -26.70
C ARG A 306 25.34 19.42 -26.12
N PRO A 307 25.96 18.48 -25.39
CA PRO A 307 27.31 18.66 -24.86
C PRO A 307 28.36 18.51 -25.97
N GLN A 308 29.20 19.53 -26.18
CA GLN A 308 30.38 19.50 -27.04
C GLN A 308 31.67 19.63 -26.21
N PRO A 309 32.75 18.92 -26.56
CA PRO A 309 34.01 19.00 -25.82
C PRO A 309 34.61 20.41 -25.91
N LEU A 310 35.08 20.91 -24.77
CA LEU A 310 35.73 22.21 -24.67
C LEU A 310 37.15 22.12 -25.22
N GLU A 311 37.47 22.90 -26.26
CA GLU A 311 38.79 22.85 -26.90
C GLU A 311 39.81 23.76 -26.20
N HIS A 312 39.37 24.88 -25.62
CA HIS A 312 40.26 25.84 -24.96
C HIS A 312 39.62 26.48 -23.72
N ILE A 313 40.37 26.57 -22.62
CA ILE A 313 39.89 27.10 -21.31
C ILE A 313 39.36 28.54 -21.40
N LEU A 314 39.83 29.33 -22.38
CA LEU A 314 39.37 30.70 -22.64
C LEU A 314 37.87 30.78 -22.99
N GLN A 315 37.30 29.72 -23.57
CA GLN A 315 35.88 29.66 -23.91
C GLN A 315 34.98 29.67 -22.65
N LEU A 316 35.47 29.18 -21.51
CA LEU A 316 34.75 29.26 -20.23
C LEU A 316 34.70 30.68 -19.66
N GLN A 317 35.74 31.49 -19.91
CA GLN A 317 35.82 32.86 -19.40
C GLN A 317 34.88 33.83 -20.13
N GLU A 318 34.51 33.53 -21.37
CA GLU A 318 33.56 34.34 -22.15
C GLU A 318 32.10 34.15 -21.68
N GLU A 319 31.74 32.97 -21.15
CA GLU A 319 30.38 32.67 -20.68
C GLU A 319 30.15 32.95 -19.18
N LEU A 320 31.20 32.96 -18.36
CA LEU A 320 31.15 33.29 -16.92
C LEU A 320 30.42 34.62 -16.59
N PRO A 321 30.64 35.73 -17.34
CA PRO A 321 29.93 36.97 -17.12
C PRO A 321 28.42 36.88 -17.43
N GLN A 322 28.02 36.04 -18.38
CA GLN A 322 26.63 35.95 -18.86
C GLN A 322 25.74 35.14 -17.90
N GLN A 323 26.25 34.03 -17.37
CA GLN A 323 25.49 33.19 -16.43
C GLN A 323 25.23 33.89 -15.08
N GLN A 324 26.16 34.73 -14.61
CA GLN A 324 25.97 35.54 -13.39
C GLN A 324 24.97 36.69 -13.58
N LEU A 325 24.82 37.20 -14.80
CA LEU A 325 23.82 38.23 -15.14
C LEU A 325 22.40 37.65 -15.22
N ASP A 326 22.25 36.42 -15.72
CA ASP A 326 20.94 35.77 -15.82
C ASP A 326 20.41 35.25 -14.48
N GLN A 327 21.29 34.86 -13.54
CA GLN A 327 20.88 34.55 -12.17
C GLN A 327 20.36 35.78 -11.41
N LYS A 328 20.93 36.97 -11.63
CA LYS A 328 20.47 38.23 -11.02
C LYS A 328 19.14 38.75 -11.60
N ARG A 329 18.66 38.22 -12.73
CA ARG A 329 17.38 38.61 -13.35
C ARG A 329 16.20 37.72 -12.93
N LYS A 330 16.45 36.63 -12.21
CA LYS A 330 15.43 35.63 -11.81
C LYS A 330 15.15 35.59 -10.30
N THR A 331 15.78 36.45 -9.51
CA THR A 331 15.41 36.75 -8.11
C THR A 331 14.60 38.04 -8.06
#